data_AF-A0A3A4P9A5-F1
#
_entry.id   AF-A0A3A4P9A5-F1
#
_cell.length_a   1.000
_cell.length_b   1.000
_cell.length_c   1.000
_cell.angle_alpha   90.00
_cell.angle_beta   90.00
_cell.angle_gamma   90.00
#
_symmetry.space_group_name_H-M   'P 1'
#
loop_
_entity.id
_entity.type
_entity.pdbx_description
1 polymer ?
#
loop_
_entity_poly.entity_id
_entity_poly.type
_entity_poly.pdbx_seq_one_letter_code
_entity_poly.pdbx_strand_id
1 'polypeptide(L)'
;MGGFGMDTKSLERIIMEEVQKVLAERQREDAAMLPANQNETLDPNACRGPVCSMPASTLSSSAPISLPPASREGVASVLCLFTGAREEWETIASAFLAWREKGLAIDAIFSHGASEIIPSDEIAALGLRQIDKPAELWDIMYNMNRYAAVFLPSISRTHAAKLALGITDTVTLNLSLSALAQGTPTIASSDGLGPTACIVCGNSVPGIQEVLDKYREQLAKMGMKLFPAAEAVKEVARVALNKAESAGPDLITTLVTEEDAGKISGPVVKVARGGLLTPLALESFQKRGIEVIIVPPK
;
A
#
# COMPACT_ATOMS: atom_id res chain seq x y z
N MET A 1 18.71 52.72 -13.98
CA MET A 1 17.46 52.15 -13.43
C MET A 1 16.30 52.82 -14.14
N GLY A 2 15.78 52.22 -15.21
CA GLY A 2 14.61 52.73 -15.93
C GLY A 2 13.39 51.92 -15.52
N GLY A 3 12.48 52.53 -14.77
CA GLY A 3 11.23 51.90 -14.36
C GLY A 3 10.25 51.83 -15.53
N PHE A 4 9.88 50.61 -15.94
CA PHE A 4 8.74 50.38 -16.82
C PHE A 4 7.46 50.60 -16.00
N GLY A 5 6.99 51.84 -15.95
CA GLY A 5 5.64 52.16 -15.50
C GLY A 5 4.66 51.76 -16.60
N MET A 6 4.07 50.57 -16.49
CA MET A 6 3.01 50.15 -17.39
C MET A 6 1.76 50.98 -17.08
N ASP A 7 1.27 51.72 -18.09
CA ASP A 7 0.10 52.58 -17.97
C ASP A 7 -1.12 51.79 -17.47
N THR A 8 -1.84 52.32 -16.49
CA THR A 8 -2.98 51.64 -15.85
C THR A 8 -4.09 51.35 -16.87
N LYS A 9 -4.21 52.18 -17.91
CA LYS A 9 -5.15 51.94 -19.01
C LYS A 9 -4.78 50.72 -19.86
N SER A 10 -3.48 50.45 -20.03
CA SER A 10 -3.03 49.23 -20.71
C SER A 10 -3.33 47.99 -19.89
N LEU A 11 -3.20 48.06 -18.57
CA LEU A 11 -3.52 46.94 -17.68
C LEU A 11 -5.02 46.63 -17.69
N GLU A 12 -5.89 47.65 -17.62
CA GLU A 12 -7.34 47.48 -17.71
C GLU A 12 -7.76 46.81 -19.03
N ARG A 13 -7.14 47.20 -20.15
CA ARG A 13 -7.44 46.60 -21.46
C ARG A 13 -7.09 45.11 -21.49
N ILE A 14 -5.91 44.75 -20.97
CA ILE A 14 -5.45 43.35 -20.93
C ILE A 14 -6.38 42.50 -20.05
N ILE A 15 -6.79 43.02 -18.90
CA ILE A 15 -7.71 42.31 -18.00
C ILE A 15 -9.07 42.10 -18.68
N MET A 16 -9.62 43.12 -19.35
CA MET A 16 -10.91 43.01 -20.02
C MET A 16 -10.88 42.04 -21.21
N GLU A 17 -9.79 41.98 -21.97
CA GLU A 17 -9.60 41.00 -23.05
C GLU A 17 -9.57 39.56 -22.49
N GLU A 18 -8.87 39.31 -21.39
CA GLU A 18 -8.79 37.96 -20.81
C GLU A 18 -10.13 37.53 -20.18
N VAL A 19 -10.86 38.45 -19.53
CA VAL A 19 -12.20 38.15 -19.00
C VAL A 19 -13.18 37.80 -20.13
N GLN A 20 -13.14 38.53 -21.25
CA GLN A 20 -13.99 38.22 -22.40
C GLN A 20 -13.67 36.85 -22.99
N LYS A 21 -12.39 36.48 -23.04
CA LYS A 21 -11.94 35.18 -23.53
C LYS A 21 -12.47 34.04 -22.65
N VAL A 22 -12.36 34.16 -21.33
CA VAL A 22 -12.87 33.15 -20.37
C VAL A 22 -14.40 33.01 -20.47
N LEU A 23 -15.12 34.12 -20.62
CA LEU A 23 -16.59 34.08 -20.78
C LEU A 23 -17.01 33.40 -22.09
N ALA A 24 -16.28 33.64 -23.19
CA ALA A 24 -16.54 32.99 -24.46
C ALA A 24 -16.25 31.49 -24.43
N GLU A 25 -15.24 31.06 -23.67
CA GLU A 25 -14.89 29.64 -23.50
C GLU A 25 -15.96 28.91 -22.69
N ARG A 26 -16.42 29.52 -21.58
CA ARG A 26 -17.52 28.97 -20.77
C ARG A 26 -18.83 28.86 -21.54
N GLN A 27 -19.16 29.84 -22.39
CA GLN A 27 -20.34 29.77 -23.25
C GLN A 27 -20.26 28.64 -24.29
N ARG A 28 -19.06 28.26 -24.76
CA ARG A 28 -18.90 27.10 -25.63
C ARG A 28 -19.06 25.79 -24.88
N GLU A 29 -18.57 25.71 -23.65
CA GLU A 29 -18.77 24.53 -22.79
C GLU A 29 -20.27 24.32 -22.50
N ASP A 30 -20.97 25.39 -22.14
CA ASP A 30 -22.42 25.35 -21.89
C ASP A 30 -23.21 24.97 -23.17
N ALA A 31 -22.78 25.44 -24.34
CA ALA A 31 -23.39 25.08 -25.62
C ALA A 31 -23.06 23.65 -26.08
N ALA A 32 -21.93 23.09 -25.64
CA ALA A 32 -21.53 21.72 -25.92
C ALA A 32 -22.17 20.70 -24.97
N MET A 33 -22.75 21.14 -23.84
CA MET A 33 -23.58 20.29 -23.00
C MET A 33 -24.88 19.94 -23.73
N LEU A 34 -24.97 18.70 -24.18
CA LEU A 34 -26.22 18.14 -24.67
C LEU A 34 -27.29 18.24 -23.56
N PRO A 35 -28.53 18.66 -23.89
CA PRO A 35 -29.59 18.72 -22.90
C PRO A 35 -29.78 17.34 -22.29
N ALA A 36 -29.91 17.27 -20.96
CA ALA A 36 -30.16 16.03 -20.25
C ALA A 36 -31.40 15.35 -20.85
N ASN A 37 -31.20 14.22 -21.51
CA ASN A 37 -32.27 13.47 -22.11
C ASN A 37 -33.10 12.83 -21.00
N GLN A 38 -34.30 13.36 -20.74
CA GLN A 38 -35.17 12.86 -19.67
C GLN A 38 -35.66 11.42 -19.90
N ASN A 39 -35.41 10.85 -21.09
CA ASN A 39 -35.70 9.45 -21.43
C ASN A 39 -34.48 8.52 -21.37
N GLU A 40 -33.28 9.03 -21.04
CA GLU A 40 -32.14 8.15 -20.68
C GLU A 40 -32.28 7.71 -19.23
N THR A 41 -33.17 6.75 -18.98
CA THR A 41 -33.00 5.86 -17.83
C THR A 41 -31.70 5.09 -18.04
N LEU A 42 -30.61 5.56 -17.41
CA LEU A 42 -29.40 4.77 -17.22
C LEU A 42 -29.83 3.40 -16.70
N ASP A 43 -29.72 2.37 -17.54
CA ASP A 43 -29.93 1.00 -17.10
C ASP A 43 -28.93 0.77 -15.96
N PRO A 44 -29.40 0.53 -14.72
CA PRO A 44 -28.51 0.33 -13.57
C PRO A 44 -27.61 -0.91 -13.74
N ASN A 45 -27.83 -1.71 -14.80
CA ASN A 45 -27.01 -2.85 -15.17
C ASN A 45 -26.06 -2.61 -16.35
N ALA A 46 -26.04 -1.42 -16.97
CA ALA A 46 -25.16 -1.15 -18.13
C ALA A 46 -23.65 -1.27 -17.80
N CYS A 47 -23.27 -1.14 -16.52
CA CYS A 47 -21.90 -1.37 -16.04
C CYS A 47 -21.65 -2.79 -15.53
N ARG A 48 -22.64 -3.69 -15.55
CA ARG A 48 -22.42 -5.11 -15.25
C ARG A 48 -21.96 -5.79 -16.53
N GLY A 49 -20.64 -5.94 -16.67
CA GLY A 49 -20.07 -6.83 -17.69
C GLY A 49 -20.66 -8.24 -17.62
N PRO A 50 -20.42 -9.10 -18.63
CA PRO A 50 -21.01 -10.42 -18.72
C PRO A 50 -20.75 -11.21 -17.43
N VAL A 51 -21.83 -11.51 -16.72
CA VAL A 51 -21.80 -12.27 -15.47
C VAL A 51 -21.35 -13.69 -15.81
N CYS A 52 -20.17 -14.08 -15.33
CA CYS A 52 -19.74 -15.47 -15.41
C CYS A 52 -20.69 -16.31 -14.54
N SER A 53 -21.68 -16.95 -15.16
CA SER A 53 -22.56 -17.93 -14.52
C SER A 53 -21.75 -19.15 -14.11
N MET A 54 -21.27 -19.19 -12.86
CA MET A 54 -20.80 -20.43 -12.24
C MET A 54 -21.99 -21.09 -11.52
N PRO A 55 -22.09 -22.44 -11.55
CA PRO A 55 -23.15 -23.15 -10.87
C PRO A 55 -23.02 -23.02 -9.35
N ALA A 56 -24.15 -22.83 -8.67
CA ALA A 56 -24.24 -22.75 -7.22
C ALA A 56 -23.80 -24.06 -6.57
N SER A 57 -22.61 -24.06 -5.96
CA SER A 57 -22.18 -25.12 -5.06
C SER A 57 -22.83 -24.96 -3.69
N THR A 58 -23.53 -26.00 -3.29
CA THR A 58 -24.16 -26.21 -1.98
C THR A 58 -23.16 -26.05 -0.83
N LEU A 59 -23.48 -25.15 0.10
CA LEU A 59 -22.73 -24.90 1.33
C LEU A 59 -22.72 -26.14 2.23
N SER A 60 -21.55 -26.73 2.41
CA SER A 60 -21.26 -27.70 3.48
C SER A 60 -20.71 -26.95 4.68
N SER A 61 -21.38 -27.09 5.81
CA SER A 61 -21.04 -26.49 7.11
C SER A 61 -19.76 -27.12 7.66
N SER A 62 -18.62 -26.42 7.57
CA SER A 62 -17.38 -26.76 8.27
C SER A 62 -17.22 -25.93 9.56
N ALA A 63 -16.56 -26.55 10.54
CA ALA A 63 -16.42 -26.14 11.94
C ALA A 63 -15.73 -24.76 12.11
N PRO A 64 -15.85 -24.11 13.30
CA PRO A 64 -15.28 -22.78 13.51
C PRO A 64 -13.75 -22.83 13.47
N ILE A 65 -13.17 -22.25 12.42
CA ILE A 65 -11.73 -21.99 12.30
C ILE A 65 -11.40 -20.91 13.34
N SER A 66 -10.49 -21.23 14.27
CA SER A 66 -9.99 -20.29 15.26
C SER A 66 -9.29 -19.12 14.56
N LEU A 67 -9.85 -17.91 14.71
CA LEU A 67 -9.25 -16.68 14.22
C LEU A 67 -7.82 -16.51 14.78
N PRO A 68 -6.81 -16.17 13.96
CA PRO A 68 -5.49 -15.86 14.45
C PRO A 68 -5.53 -14.60 15.36
N PRO A 69 -4.77 -14.60 16.47
CA PRO A 69 -4.74 -13.46 17.39
C PRO A 69 -4.19 -12.20 16.70
N ALA A 70 -4.63 -11.03 17.19
CA ALA A 70 -4.07 -9.74 16.80
C ALA A 70 -2.53 -9.76 16.87
N SER A 71 -1.87 -8.96 16.01
CA SER A 71 -0.41 -8.83 15.94
C SER A 71 0.18 -8.75 17.35
N ARG A 72 0.84 -9.82 17.78
CA ARG A 72 1.50 -9.87 19.09
C ARG A 72 2.71 -8.94 19.04
N GLU A 73 2.82 -8.05 20.02
CA GLU A 73 4.00 -7.19 20.18
C GLU A 73 5.27 -8.05 20.14
N GLY A 74 6.23 -7.67 19.29
CA GLY A 74 7.50 -8.38 19.10
C GLY A 74 7.55 -9.44 17.99
N VAL A 75 6.43 -9.73 17.30
CA VAL A 75 6.44 -10.60 16.10
C VAL A 75 6.55 -9.73 14.84
N ALA A 76 7.51 -10.04 13.98
CA ALA A 76 7.63 -9.36 12.68
C ALA A 76 6.37 -9.56 11.85
N SER A 77 5.78 -8.45 11.41
CA SER A 77 4.52 -8.44 10.68
C SER A 77 4.70 -7.89 9.26
N VAL A 78 3.94 -8.45 8.31
CA VAL A 78 3.85 -7.95 6.93
C VAL A 78 2.42 -7.51 6.68
N LEU A 79 2.25 -6.32 6.08
CA LEU A 79 0.95 -5.85 5.63
C LEU A 79 0.77 -6.19 4.15
N CYS A 80 -0.18 -7.05 3.85
CA CYS A 80 -0.57 -7.42 2.49
C CYS A 80 -1.75 -6.56 2.03
N LEU A 81 -1.56 -5.83 0.93
CA LEU A 81 -2.61 -5.04 0.28
C LEU A 81 -3.06 -5.75 -0.99
N PHE A 82 -4.21 -6.42 -0.93
CA PHE A 82 -4.77 -7.14 -2.07
C PHE A 82 -5.57 -6.21 -2.96
N THR A 83 -5.26 -6.25 -4.26
CA THR A 83 -5.94 -5.46 -5.30
C THR A 83 -6.79 -6.38 -6.18
N GLY A 84 -7.52 -5.83 -7.16
CA GLY A 84 -8.32 -6.62 -8.11
C GLY A 84 -7.49 -7.38 -9.14
N ALA A 85 -6.46 -8.09 -8.70
CA ALA A 85 -5.53 -8.86 -9.50
C ALA A 85 -5.11 -10.14 -8.74
N ARG A 86 -4.89 -11.25 -9.46
CA ARG A 86 -4.67 -12.61 -8.88
C ARG A 86 -3.59 -13.41 -9.64
N GLU A 87 -2.76 -12.74 -10.42
CA GLU A 87 -1.64 -13.34 -11.11
C GLU A 87 -0.69 -14.03 -10.12
N GLU A 88 -0.19 -15.22 -10.49
CA GLU A 88 0.75 -16.01 -9.68
C GLU A 88 0.24 -16.40 -8.28
N TRP A 89 -1.08 -16.55 -8.13
CA TRP A 89 -1.69 -16.82 -6.84
C TRP A 89 -1.17 -18.06 -6.11
N GLU A 90 -0.91 -19.17 -6.82
CA GLU A 90 -0.42 -20.40 -6.20
C GLU A 90 0.97 -20.20 -5.55
N THR A 91 1.84 -19.46 -6.23
CA THR A 91 3.17 -19.07 -5.74
C THR A 91 3.04 -18.22 -4.47
N ILE A 92 2.14 -17.24 -4.48
CA ILE A 92 1.89 -16.31 -3.37
C ILE A 92 1.28 -17.04 -2.17
N ALA A 93 0.23 -17.83 -2.40
CA ALA A 93 -0.46 -18.63 -1.38
C ALA A 93 0.50 -19.58 -0.67
N SER A 94 1.33 -20.29 -1.43
CA SER A 94 2.37 -21.18 -0.90
C SER A 94 3.40 -20.42 -0.05
N ALA A 95 3.77 -19.20 -0.46
CA ALA A 95 4.68 -18.36 0.31
C ALA A 95 4.08 -17.91 1.65
N PHE A 96 2.80 -17.54 1.69
CA PHE A 96 2.13 -17.15 2.94
C PHE A 96 2.11 -18.27 3.97
N LEU A 97 1.84 -19.51 3.55
CA LEU A 97 1.91 -20.68 4.44
C LEU A 97 3.33 -20.84 5.00
N ALA A 98 4.35 -20.79 4.15
CA ALA A 98 5.75 -20.90 4.56
C ALA A 98 6.20 -19.75 5.49
N TRP A 99 5.70 -18.53 5.31
CA TRP A 99 5.99 -17.41 6.21
C TRP A 99 5.36 -17.60 7.59
N ARG A 100 4.13 -18.11 7.64
CA ARG A 100 3.46 -18.40 8.91
C ARG A 100 4.13 -19.50 9.69
N GLU A 101 4.62 -20.55 9.03
CA GLU A 101 5.43 -21.60 9.66
C GLU A 101 6.71 -21.04 10.31
N LYS A 102 7.26 -19.96 9.73
CA LYS A 102 8.41 -19.22 10.28
C LYS A 102 8.01 -18.17 11.32
N GLY A 103 6.74 -18.10 11.71
CA GLY A 103 6.24 -17.21 12.74
C GLY A 103 5.99 -15.77 12.29
N LEU A 104 5.96 -15.48 10.97
CA LEU A 104 5.57 -14.14 10.51
C LEU A 104 4.06 -13.94 10.69
N ALA A 105 3.70 -12.79 11.25
CA ALA A 105 2.31 -12.34 11.25
C ALA A 105 1.98 -11.68 9.90
N ILE A 106 0.81 -12.01 9.33
CA ILE A 106 0.38 -11.44 8.05
C ILE A 106 -0.99 -10.80 8.24
N ASP A 107 -0.99 -9.48 8.09
CA ASP A 107 -2.20 -8.66 8.08
C ASP A 107 -2.62 -8.42 6.64
N ALA A 108 -3.91 -8.49 6.35
CA ALA A 108 -4.43 -8.41 4.99
C ALA A 108 -5.55 -7.39 4.88
N ILE A 109 -5.43 -6.49 3.91
CA ILE A 109 -6.47 -5.52 3.54
C ILE A 109 -6.84 -5.76 2.08
N PHE A 110 -8.14 -5.89 1.83
CA PHE A 110 -8.67 -6.19 0.51
C PHE A 110 -9.34 -4.94 -0.05
N SER A 111 -8.94 -4.56 -1.26
CA SER A 111 -9.76 -3.64 -2.06
C SER A 111 -11.08 -4.32 -2.44
N HIS A 112 -12.08 -3.53 -2.83
CA HIS A 112 -13.36 -4.07 -3.29
C HIS A 112 -13.20 -5.14 -4.37
N GLY A 113 -12.42 -4.86 -5.43
CA GLY A 113 -12.19 -5.84 -6.51
C GLY A 113 -11.37 -7.07 -6.08
N ALA A 114 -10.56 -6.97 -5.00
CA ALA A 114 -9.87 -8.13 -4.45
C ALA A 114 -10.84 -9.08 -3.76
N SER A 115 -11.79 -8.53 -3.00
CA SER A 115 -12.82 -9.31 -2.29
C SER A 115 -13.77 -10.06 -3.24
N GLU A 116 -13.87 -9.64 -4.49
CA GLU A 116 -14.68 -10.33 -5.51
C GLU A 116 -13.96 -11.52 -6.16
N ILE A 117 -12.63 -11.50 -6.21
CA ILE A 117 -11.82 -12.51 -6.93
C ILE A 117 -11.08 -13.48 -5.99
N ILE A 118 -10.95 -13.13 -4.72
CA ILE A 118 -10.35 -13.95 -3.67
C ILE A 118 -11.45 -14.33 -2.67
N PRO A 119 -11.96 -15.57 -2.73
CA PRO A 119 -12.97 -16.08 -1.82
C PRO A 119 -12.51 -16.03 -0.34
N SER A 120 -13.46 -15.78 0.57
CA SER A 120 -13.17 -15.65 2.02
C SER A 120 -12.65 -16.94 2.66
N ASP A 121 -13.09 -18.10 2.17
CA ASP A 121 -12.62 -19.42 2.61
C ASP A 121 -11.15 -19.65 2.25
N GLU A 122 -10.71 -19.16 1.10
CA GLU A 122 -9.31 -19.21 0.69
C GLU A 122 -8.42 -18.32 1.57
N ILE A 123 -8.90 -17.11 1.91
CA ILE A 123 -8.22 -16.21 2.85
C ILE A 123 -8.09 -16.87 4.24
N ALA A 124 -9.17 -17.51 4.71
CA ALA A 124 -9.18 -18.23 5.98
C ALA A 124 -8.22 -19.43 5.99
N ALA A 125 -8.12 -20.18 4.88
CA ALA A 125 -7.20 -21.30 4.74
C ALA A 125 -5.73 -20.86 4.80
N LEU A 126 -5.42 -19.68 4.27
CA LEU A 126 -4.10 -19.06 4.38
C LEU A 126 -3.83 -18.52 5.79
N GLY A 127 -4.86 -18.37 6.62
CA GLY A 127 -4.84 -17.82 7.97
C GLY A 127 -4.25 -16.41 8.03
N LEU A 128 -4.60 -15.60 7.03
CA LEU A 128 -4.33 -14.17 7.01
C LEU A 128 -5.27 -13.47 7.98
N ARG A 129 -4.78 -12.47 8.71
CA ARG A 129 -5.65 -11.63 9.55
C ARG A 129 -6.25 -10.52 8.70
N GLN A 130 -7.52 -10.66 8.34
CA GLN A 130 -8.23 -9.64 7.59
C GLN A 130 -8.51 -8.40 8.46
N ILE A 131 -8.21 -7.22 7.93
CA ILE A 131 -8.45 -5.92 8.57
C ILE A 131 -9.48 -5.16 7.76
N ASP A 132 -10.64 -4.92 8.36
CA ASP A 132 -11.79 -4.25 7.74
C ASP A 132 -12.36 -3.10 8.59
N LYS A 133 -11.93 -2.98 9.86
CA LYS A 133 -12.43 -1.96 10.78
C LYS A 133 -11.82 -0.59 10.49
N PRO A 134 -12.62 0.47 10.26
CA PRO A 134 -12.11 1.80 9.97
C PRO A 134 -11.09 2.34 10.98
N ALA A 135 -11.36 2.18 12.28
CA ALA A 135 -10.46 2.66 13.35
C ALA A 135 -9.05 2.03 13.25
N GLU A 136 -8.98 0.75 12.90
CA GLU A 136 -7.70 0.04 12.74
C GLU A 136 -6.98 0.45 11.45
N LEU A 137 -7.72 0.70 10.37
CA LEU A 137 -7.14 1.21 9.11
C LEU A 137 -6.48 2.57 9.30
N TRP A 138 -7.11 3.47 10.06
CA TRP A 138 -6.54 4.78 10.40
C TRP A 138 -5.27 4.64 11.22
N ASP A 139 -5.28 3.79 12.25
CA ASP A 139 -4.10 3.52 13.07
C ASP A 139 -2.93 2.99 12.24
N ILE A 140 -3.18 2.03 11.35
CA ILE A 140 -2.17 1.51 10.42
C ILE A 140 -1.59 2.61 9.55
N MET A 141 -2.45 3.46 9.01
CA MET A 141 -2.02 4.51 8.08
C MET A 141 -1.03 5.48 8.73
N TYR A 142 -1.19 5.79 10.01
CA TYR A 142 -0.26 6.65 10.76
C TYR A 142 0.94 5.92 11.36
N ASN A 143 0.87 4.60 11.51
CA ASN A 143 1.90 3.79 12.18
C ASN A 143 2.44 2.69 11.25
N MET A 144 2.78 3.02 10.00
CA MET A 144 3.16 2.00 9.00
C MET A 144 4.49 1.31 9.35
N ASN A 145 5.37 2.02 10.07
CA ASN A 145 6.66 1.52 10.56
C ASN A 145 6.57 0.28 11.47
N ARG A 146 5.38 -0.02 12.02
CA ARG A 146 5.11 -1.24 12.80
C ARG A 146 5.24 -2.50 11.95
N TYR A 147 5.01 -2.39 10.64
CA TYR A 147 5.21 -3.48 9.71
C TYR A 147 6.67 -3.55 9.27
N ALA A 148 7.15 -4.76 9.02
CA ALA A 148 8.48 -4.97 8.43
C ALA A 148 8.52 -4.62 6.95
N ALA A 149 7.43 -4.91 6.25
CA ALA A 149 7.23 -4.57 4.86
C ALA A 149 5.73 -4.43 4.56
N VAL A 150 5.42 -3.67 3.52
CA VAL A 150 4.13 -3.67 2.84
C VAL A 150 4.30 -4.45 1.53
N PHE A 151 3.44 -5.44 1.32
CA PHE A 151 3.44 -6.30 0.15
C PHE A 151 2.15 -6.15 -0.65
N LEU A 152 2.25 -5.92 -1.96
CA LEU A 152 1.13 -5.97 -2.90
C LEU A 152 1.27 -7.27 -3.72
N PRO A 153 0.55 -8.35 -3.34
CA PRO A 153 0.84 -9.68 -3.89
C PRO A 153 0.58 -9.79 -5.38
N SER A 154 -0.45 -9.10 -5.87
CA SER A 154 -0.59 -8.74 -7.28
C SER A 154 -1.18 -7.33 -7.35
N ILE A 155 -0.54 -6.46 -8.14
CA ILE A 155 -1.01 -5.09 -8.38
C ILE A 155 -1.84 -5.04 -9.66
N SER A 156 -3.10 -4.64 -9.53
CA SER A 156 -3.98 -4.44 -10.69
C SER A 156 -3.54 -3.22 -11.49
N ARG A 157 -3.84 -3.21 -12.79
CA ARG A 157 -3.53 -2.08 -13.68
C ARG A 157 -4.16 -0.78 -13.21
N THR A 158 -5.41 -0.84 -12.75
CA THR A 158 -6.12 0.32 -12.20
C THR A 158 -5.41 0.84 -10.95
N HIS A 159 -4.97 -0.06 -10.07
CA HIS A 159 -4.26 0.33 -8.86
C HIS A 159 -2.89 0.96 -9.19
N ALA A 160 -2.12 0.32 -10.07
CA ALA A 160 -0.83 0.84 -10.54
C ALA A 160 -0.97 2.21 -11.22
N ALA A 161 -1.94 2.37 -12.12
CA ALA A 161 -2.21 3.62 -12.81
C ALA A 161 -2.57 4.73 -11.83
N LYS A 162 -3.51 4.48 -10.91
CA LYS A 162 -3.93 5.47 -9.92
C LYS A 162 -2.77 5.87 -9.02
N LEU A 163 -2.03 4.91 -8.47
CA LEU A 163 -0.93 5.20 -7.58
C LEU A 163 0.22 5.94 -8.30
N ALA A 164 0.57 5.53 -9.53
CA ALA A 164 1.59 6.20 -10.34
C ALA A 164 1.22 7.65 -10.70
N LEU A 165 -0.07 7.96 -10.78
CA LEU A 165 -0.60 9.30 -11.02
C LEU A 165 -0.89 10.09 -9.72
N GLY A 166 -0.60 9.50 -8.55
CA GLY A 166 -0.85 10.15 -7.25
C GLY A 166 -2.32 10.17 -6.82
N ILE A 167 -3.18 9.35 -7.44
CA ILE A 167 -4.59 9.23 -7.08
C ILE A 167 -4.72 8.21 -5.94
N THR A 168 -5.27 8.65 -4.80
CA THR A 168 -5.46 7.83 -3.59
C THR A 168 -6.91 7.84 -3.11
N ASP A 169 -7.82 7.37 -3.95
CA ASP A 169 -9.27 7.38 -3.69
C ASP A 169 -9.81 6.09 -3.04
N THR A 170 -8.94 5.11 -2.76
CA THR A 170 -9.29 3.88 -2.05
C THR A 170 -8.40 3.66 -0.83
N VAL A 171 -8.86 2.85 0.13
CA VAL A 171 -8.08 2.51 1.33
C VAL A 171 -6.72 1.90 0.97
N THR A 172 -6.69 0.94 0.04
CA THR A 172 -5.42 0.31 -0.35
C THR A 172 -4.46 1.32 -1.00
N LEU A 173 -4.95 2.27 -1.82
CA LEU A 173 -4.10 3.31 -2.41
C LEU A 173 -3.55 4.27 -1.36
N ASN A 174 -4.38 4.69 -0.40
CA ASN A 174 -3.93 5.55 0.71
C ASN A 174 -2.86 4.86 1.55
N LEU A 175 -3.02 3.57 1.84
CA LEU A 175 -2.05 2.79 2.60
C LEU A 175 -0.76 2.56 1.82
N SER A 176 -0.83 2.26 0.52
CA SER A 176 0.36 2.17 -0.33
C SER A 176 1.14 3.48 -0.36
N LEU A 177 0.47 4.62 -0.55
CA LEU A 177 1.13 5.92 -0.52
C LEU A 177 1.71 6.23 0.86
N SER A 178 0.98 5.92 1.94
CA SER A 178 1.46 6.13 3.31
C SER A 178 2.71 5.31 3.63
N ALA A 179 2.79 4.08 3.11
CA ALA A 179 3.96 3.23 3.26
C ALA A 179 5.18 3.80 2.54
N LEU A 180 5.01 4.27 1.30
CA LEU A 180 6.06 4.95 0.55
C LEU A 180 6.51 6.24 1.26
N ALA A 181 5.56 7.05 1.73
CA ALA A 181 5.83 8.32 2.42
C ALA A 181 6.59 8.13 3.75
N GLN A 182 6.31 7.04 4.48
CA GLN A 182 6.98 6.70 5.74
C GLN A 182 8.26 5.86 5.54
N GLY A 183 8.68 5.63 4.28
CA GLY A 183 9.88 4.82 3.97
C GLY A 183 9.76 3.35 4.40
N THR A 184 8.54 2.84 4.58
CA THR A 184 8.33 1.42 4.88
C THR A 184 8.60 0.61 3.61
N PRO A 185 9.44 -0.44 3.65
CA PRO A 185 9.74 -1.24 2.46
C PRO A 185 8.46 -1.69 1.76
N THR A 186 8.22 -1.19 0.56
CA THR A 186 7.00 -1.45 -0.20
C THR A 186 7.37 -2.27 -1.43
N ILE A 187 6.89 -3.51 -1.47
CA ILE A 187 7.22 -4.52 -2.48
C ILE A 187 5.93 -4.92 -3.18
N ALA A 188 5.96 -5.07 -4.50
CA ALA A 188 4.81 -5.48 -5.29
C ALA A 188 5.21 -6.53 -6.32
N SER A 189 4.31 -7.50 -6.58
CA SER A 189 4.43 -8.31 -7.78
C SER A 189 4.07 -7.47 -9.01
N SER A 190 4.91 -7.52 -10.04
CA SER A 190 4.67 -6.89 -11.33
C SER A 190 3.84 -7.73 -12.29
N ASP A 191 3.47 -8.97 -11.93
CA ASP A 191 2.84 -9.90 -12.87
C ASP A 191 1.48 -9.38 -13.38
N GLY A 192 0.71 -8.66 -12.55
CA GLY A 192 -0.55 -8.00 -12.95
C GLY A 192 -0.39 -6.87 -13.99
N LEU A 193 0.85 -6.43 -14.25
CA LEU A 193 1.20 -5.41 -15.25
C LEU A 193 1.88 -6.01 -16.50
N GLY A 194 2.03 -7.33 -16.53
CA GLY A 194 2.61 -8.03 -17.68
C GLY A 194 1.65 -8.14 -18.87
N PRO A 195 2.18 -8.45 -20.06
CA PRO A 195 1.38 -8.66 -21.27
C PRO A 195 0.50 -9.91 -21.20
N THR A 196 0.80 -10.82 -20.27
CA THR A 196 0.05 -12.05 -20.01
C THR A 196 -0.96 -11.91 -18.87
N ALA A 197 -0.97 -10.79 -18.15
CA ALA A 197 -1.94 -10.49 -17.10
C ALA A 197 -3.36 -10.40 -17.68
N CYS A 198 -4.41 -10.54 -16.84
CA CYS A 198 -5.83 -10.40 -17.19
C CYS A 198 -6.17 -10.20 -18.69
N ILE A 199 -6.59 -11.25 -19.38
CA ILE A 199 -6.84 -11.24 -20.84
C ILE A 199 -7.91 -10.22 -21.24
N VAL A 200 -8.93 -10.03 -20.39
CA VAL A 200 -10.03 -9.07 -20.64
C VAL A 200 -9.64 -7.61 -20.39
N CYS A 201 -8.45 -7.36 -19.84
CA CYS A 201 -7.98 -6.03 -19.47
C CYS A 201 -7.29 -5.27 -20.63
N GLY A 202 -7.58 -5.63 -21.88
CA GLY A 202 -7.17 -4.87 -23.06
C GLY A 202 -5.73 -5.05 -23.52
N ASN A 203 -5.12 -6.25 -23.35
CA ASN A 203 -3.76 -6.53 -23.84
C ASN A 203 -3.58 -6.35 -25.35
N SER A 204 -4.66 -6.43 -26.10
CA SER A 204 -4.67 -6.22 -27.55
C SER A 204 -4.69 -4.74 -27.94
N VAL A 205 -4.87 -3.81 -26.99
CA VAL A 205 -4.91 -2.37 -27.27
C VAL A 205 -3.51 -1.87 -27.64
N PRO A 206 -3.30 -1.30 -28.84
CA PRO A 206 -1.99 -0.78 -29.23
C PRO A 206 -1.48 0.27 -28.25
N GLY A 207 -0.20 0.16 -27.85
CA GLY A 207 0.45 1.09 -26.92
C GLY A 207 0.14 0.87 -25.44
N ILE A 208 -0.74 -0.07 -25.07
CA ILE A 208 -1.07 -0.31 -23.65
C ILE A 208 0.16 -0.73 -22.84
N GLN A 209 1.05 -1.52 -23.44
CA GLN A 209 2.25 -1.98 -22.74
C GLN A 209 3.18 -0.81 -22.42
N GLU A 210 3.35 0.15 -23.33
CA GLU A 210 4.15 1.35 -23.09
C GLU A 210 3.58 2.20 -21.94
N VAL A 211 2.25 2.26 -21.82
CA VAL A 211 1.57 2.94 -20.70
C VAL A 211 1.83 2.20 -19.38
N LEU A 212 1.71 0.86 -19.37
CA LEU A 212 2.01 0.06 -18.18
C LEU A 212 3.49 0.17 -17.79
N ASP A 213 4.39 0.23 -18.75
CA ASP A 213 5.84 0.42 -18.53
C ASP A 213 6.11 1.76 -17.85
N LYS A 214 5.46 2.84 -18.31
CA LYS A 214 5.52 4.15 -17.64
C LYS A 214 5.01 4.08 -16.21
N TYR A 215 3.94 3.36 -15.93
CA TYR A 215 3.48 3.19 -14.54
C TYR A 215 4.49 2.43 -13.69
N ARG A 216 5.11 1.36 -14.22
CA ARG A 216 6.17 0.61 -13.53
C ARG A 216 7.35 1.53 -13.19
N GLU A 217 7.80 2.34 -14.13
CA GLU A 217 8.88 3.30 -13.91
C GLU A 217 8.54 4.35 -12.85
N GLN A 218 7.32 4.91 -12.88
CA GLN A 218 6.91 5.91 -11.89
C GLN A 218 6.81 5.31 -10.49
N LEU A 219 6.20 4.13 -10.35
CA LEU A 219 6.13 3.42 -9.06
C LEU A 219 7.53 3.10 -8.52
N ALA A 220 8.45 2.68 -9.39
CA ALA A 220 9.85 2.46 -9.00
C ALA A 220 10.53 3.76 -8.53
N LYS A 221 10.31 4.88 -9.22
CA LYS A 221 10.81 6.21 -8.81
C LYS A 221 10.24 6.66 -7.47
N MET A 222 9.01 6.29 -7.14
CA MET A 222 8.39 6.55 -5.83
C MET A 222 8.97 5.67 -4.71
N GLY A 223 9.82 4.68 -5.02
CA GLY A 223 10.46 3.80 -4.05
C GLY A 223 9.78 2.43 -3.90
N MET A 224 8.77 2.12 -4.71
CA MET A 224 8.17 0.78 -4.73
C MET A 224 9.09 -0.20 -5.46
N LYS A 225 9.40 -1.34 -4.84
CA LYS A 225 10.16 -2.42 -5.51
C LYS A 225 9.21 -3.35 -6.24
N LEU A 226 9.37 -3.45 -7.55
CA LEU A 226 8.56 -4.30 -8.42
C LEU A 226 9.37 -5.51 -8.87
N PHE A 227 8.84 -6.72 -8.66
CA PHE A 227 9.47 -7.98 -9.06
C PHE A 227 8.44 -8.95 -9.62
N PRO A 228 8.84 -9.98 -10.39
CA PRO A 228 8.00 -11.17 -10.57
C PRO A 228 7.62 -11.78 -9.22
N ALA A 229 6.45 -12.41 -9.09
CA ALA A 229 5.91 -12.89 -7.81
C ALA A 229 6.89 -13.77 -7.04
N ALA A 230 7.55 -14.71 -7.72
CA ALA A 230 8.53 -15.62 -7.13
C ALA A 230 9.74 -14.90 -6.51
N GLU A 231 10.12 -13.74 -7.05
CA GLU A 231 11.18 -12.89 -6.50
C GLU A 231 10.64 -11.95 -5.42
N ALA A 232 9.44 -11.39 -5.63
CA ALA A 232 8.78 -10.52 -4.66
C ALA A 232 8.60 -11.23 -3.32
N VAL A 233 8.13 -12.49 -3.32
CA VAL A 233 7.96 -13.27 -2.08
C VAL A 233 9.31 -13.55 -1.38
N LYS A 234 10.39 -13.74 -2.13
CA LYS A 234 11.73 -13.91 -1.56
C LYS A 234 12.22 -12.62 -0.92
N GLU A 235 12.01 -11.49 -1.58
CA GLU A 235 12.40 -10.18 -1.06
C GLU A 235 11.61 -9.81 0.19
N VAL A 236 10.30 -10.06 0.22
CA VAL A 236 9.47 -9.85 1.43
C VAL A 236 9.97 -10.71 2.57
N ALA A 237 10.21 -12.01 2.33
CA ALA A 237 10.74 -12.91 3.34
C ALA A 237 12.08 -12.40 3.88
N ARG A 238 12.99 -11.99 2.99
CA ARG A 238 14.30 -11.45 3.37
C ARG A 238 14.17 -10.20 4.22
N VAL A 239 13.34 -9.24 3.83
CA VAL A 239 13.15 -7.99 4.58
C VAL A 239 12.50 -8.26 5.93
N ALA A 240 11.44 -9.07 5.96
CA ALA A 240 10.67 -9.34 7.17
C ALA A 240 11.43 -10.21 8.17
N LEU A 241 12.12 -11.26 7.71
CA LEU A 241 12.94 -12.12 8.56
C LEU A 241 14.18 -11.41 9.07
N ASN A 242 14.87 -10.61 8.23
CA ASN A 242 16.01 -9.83 8.71
C ASN A 242 15.57 -8.81 9.76
N LYS A 243 14.39 -8.19 9.60
CA LYS A 243 13.82 -7.32 10.65
C LYS A 243 13.41 -8.12 11.88
N ALA A 244 12.93 -9.36 11.75
CA ALA A 244 12.66 -10.23 12.91
C ALA A 244 13.95 -10.59 13.68
N GLU A 245 15.02 -10.90 12.96
CA GLU A 245 16.33 -11.21 13.54
C GLU A 245 16.98 -9.97 14.16
N SER A 246 16.84 -8.80 13.51
CA SER A 246 17.32 -7.50 14.02
C SER A 246 16.40 -6.89 15.09
N ALA A 247 15.12 -7.30 15.14
CA ALA A 247 14.19 -7.00 16.23
C ALA A 247 14.35 -7.98 17.41
N GLY A 248 15.28 -8.93 17.29
CA GLY A 248 15.98 -9.43 18.45
C GLY A 248 16.49 -8.21 19.23
N PRO A 249 16.35 -8.18 20.56
CA PRO A 249 16.67 -7.00 21.34
C PRO A 249 18.09 -6.55 21.03
N ASP A 250 18.20 -5.39 20.36
CA ASP A 250 19.45 -4.82 19.88
C ASP A 250 20.45 -4.86 21.02
N LEU A 251 21.49 -5.69 20.90
CA LEU A 251 22.54 -5.77 21.89
C LEU A 251 23.42 -4.54 21.70
N ILE A 252 23.12 -3.48 22.43
CA ILE A 252 23.89 -2.25 22.34
C ILE A 252 25.19 -2.43 23.12
N THR A 253 26.31 -2.49 22.40
CA THR A 253 27.66 -2.70 22.95
C THR A 253 28.41 -1.39 23.24
N THR A 254 27.86 -0.23 22.86
CA THR A 254 28.53 1.09 22.91
C THR A 254 27.65 2.19 23.54
N LEU A 255 28.10 3.46 23.49
CA LEU A 255 27.38 4.63 24.01
C LEU A 255 26.11 4.91 23.21
N VAL A 256 24.97 5.02 23.89
CA VAL A 256 23.65 5.33 23.31
C VAL A 256 23.27 6.76 23.66
N THR A 257 23.21 7.60 22.64
CA THR A 257 22.70 8.97 22.75
C THR A 257 21.19 9.04 22.54
N GLU A 258 20.59 10.19 22.82
CA GLU A 258 19.18 10.44 22.52
C GLU A 258 18.86 10.26 21.03
N GLU A 259 19.77 10.67 20.15
CA GLU A 259 19.60 10.53 18.70
C GLU A 259 19.54 9.06 18.28
N ASP A 260 20.38 8.22 18.88
CA ASP A 260 20.38 6.77 18.65
C ASP A 260 19.11 6.13 19.19
N ALA A 261 18.65 6.57 20.37
CA ALA A 261 17.39 6.12 20.95
C ALA A 261 16.19 6.42 20.04
N GLY A 262 16.23 7.53 19.28
CA GLY A 262 15.22 7.86 18.27
C GLY A 262 15.17 6.86 17.10
N LYS A 263 16.30 6.24 16.75
CA LYS A 263 16.43 5.29 15.63
C LYS A 263 16.08 3.86 16.02
N ILE A 264 16.26 3.52 17.29
CA ILE A 264 15.99 2.19 17.83
C ILE A 264 14.48 1.98 17.96
N SER A 265 13.99 0.85 17.46
CA SER A 265 12.58 0.47 17.48
C SER A 265 12.41 -0.92 18.08
N GLY A 266 11.41 -1.10 18.94
CA GLY A 266 11.09 -2.39 19.55
C GLY A 266 10.61 -2.22 20.98
N PRO A 267 10.03 -3.27 21.58
CA PRO A 267 9.52 -3.22 22.95
C PRO A 267 10.62 -3.31 24.00
N VAL A 268 11.76 -3.89 23.65
CA VAL A 268 12.87 -4.17 24.58
C VAL A 268 14.20 -3.84 23.91
N VAL A 269 15.03 -3.08 24.62
CA VAL A 269 16.42 -2.78 24.26
C VAL A 269 17.35 -3.51 25.22
N LYS A 270 18.29 -4.29 24.68
CA LYS A 270 19.28 -5.01 25.50
C LYS A 270 20.60 -4.26 25.51
N VAL A 271 21.01 -3.75 26.66
CA VAL A 271 22.29 -3.06 26.80
C VAL A 271 23.31 -4.08 27.29
N ALA A 272 24.42 -4.24 26.58
CA ALA A 272 25.51 -5.08 27.07
C ALA A 272 26.07 -4.49 28.37
N ARG A 273 26.51 -5.32 29.31
CA ARG A 273 27.14 -4.86 30.57
C ARG A 273 28.42 -4.09 30.21
N GLY A 274 28.41 -2.77 30.38
CA GLY A 274 29.47 -1.85 29.96
C GLY A 274 29.07 -0.89 28.83
N GLY A 275 27.94 -1.12 28.17
CA GLY A 275 27.29 -0.13 27.31
C GLY A 275 26.85 1.08 28.14
N LEU A 276 27.13 2.28 27.64
CA LEU A 276 26.76 3.52 28.31
C LEU A 276 25.44 4.01 27.74
N LEU A 277 24.42 4.15 28.56
CA LEU A 277 23.17 4.79 28.17
C LEU A 277 23.14 6.22 28.70
N THR A 278 22.96 7.21 27.82
CA THR A 278 22.76 8.59 28.29
C THR A 278 21.42 8.72 29.02
N PRO A 279 21.29 9.63 30.00
CA PRO A 279 20.01 9.88 30.67
C PRO A 279 18.89 10.25 29.69
N LEU A 280 19.21 11.05 28.66
CA LEU A 280 18.25 11.44 27.63
C LEU A 280 17.78 10.25 26.78
N ALA A 281 18.68 9.32 26.43
CA ALA A 281 18.29 8.08 25.78
C ALA A 281 17.33 7.25 26.65
N LEU A 282 17.61 7.13 27.96
CA LEU A 282 16.76 6.39 28.90
C LEU A 282 15.36 7.01 28.99
N GLU A 283 15.28 8.33 29.14
CA GLU A 283 14.01 9.06 29.15
C GLU A 283 13.25 8.88 27.83
N SER A 284 13.96 8.91 26.70
CA SER A 284 13.36 8.72 25.39
C SER A 284 12.78 7.31 25.20
N PHE A 285 13.47 6.28 25.72
CA PHE A 285 12.93 4.92 25.75
C PHE A 285 11.71 4.80 26.66
N GLN A 286 11.76 5.38 27.86
CA GLN A 286 10.63 5.37 28.80
C GLN A 286 9.40 6.07 28.25
N LYS A 287 9.56 7.26 27.64
CA LYS A 287 8.46 7.99 26.97
C LYS A 287 7.80 7.17 25.86
N ARG A 288 8.56 6.29 25.22
CA ARG A 288 8.11 5.41 24.14
C ARG A 288 7.65 4.03 24.62
N GLY A 289 7.67 3.76 25.93
CA GLY A 289 7.29 2.46 26.48
C GLY A 289 8.27 1.33 26.15
N ILE A 290 9.54 1.64 25.89
CA ILE A 290 10.58 0.67 25.55
C ILE A 290 11.31 0.25 26.82
N GLU A 291 11.30 -1.04 27.14
CA GLU A 291 11.96 -1.61 28.32
C GLU A 291 13.46 -1.77 28.08
N VAL A 292 14.30 -1.37 29.05
CA VAL A 292 15.76 -1.48 28.95
C VAL A 292 16.25 -2.60 29.85
N ILE A 293 16.86 -3.65 29.26
CA ILE A 293 17.38 -4.82 29.98
C ILE A 293 18.91 -4.87 29.86
N ILE A 294 19.62 -4.90 30.98
CA ILE A 294 21.09 -5.06 30.98
C ILE A 294 21.42 -6.55 30.91
N VAL A 295 22.17 -6.95 29.87
CA VAL A 295 22.60 -8.34 29.67
C VAL A 295 24.12 -8.49 29.78
N PRO A 296 24.63 -9.60 30.36
CA PRO A 296 26.06 -9.87 30.41
C PRO A 296 26.65 -9.97 28.99
N PRO A 297 27.90 -9.51 28.76
CA PRO A 297 28.55 -9.64 27.46
C PRO A 297 28.69 -11.13 27.10
N LYS A 298 28.44 -11.46 25.83
CA LYS A 298 28.75 -12.77 25.26
C LYS A 298 30.25 -12.91 25.04
#